data_AF-A0A353YZA4-F1
#
_entry.id   AF-A0A353YZA4-F1
#
_cell.length_a   1.000
_cell.length_b   1.000
_cell.length_c   1.000
_cell.angle_alpha   90.00
_cell.angle_beta   90.00
_cell.angle_gamma   90.00
#
_symmetry.space_group_name_H-M   'P 1'
#
loop_
_entity.id
_entity.type
_entity.pdbx_description
1 polymer ?
#
loop_
_entity_poly.entity_id
_entity_poly.type
_entity_poly.pdbx_seq_one_letter_code
_entity_poly.pdbx_strand_id
1 'polypeptide(L)'
;MRIIIFHYHLNPGGVTRIVESQVKALRETNPQIQIKVITGGCQDTQVFKNNNVALVVDSALNYLSNTEGLFDKLESITTLLKEEVKPGDVLHFHNLNLGKNPLVT
;
A
#
# COMPACT_ATOMS: atom_id res chain seq x y z
N MET A 1 -7.57 12.19 -11.11
CA MET A 1 -6.36 12.03 -10.28
C MET A 1 -6.50 10.74 -9.47
N ARG A 2 -5.43 9.95 -9.34
CA ARG A 2 -5.41 8.70 -8.58
C ARG A 2 -4.29 8.75 -7.55
N ILE A 3 -4.61 8.43 -6.30
CA ILE A 3 -3.66 8.36 -5.18
C ILE A 3 -3.46 6.89 -4.83
N ILE A 4 -2.21 6.46 -4.77
CA ILE A 4 -1.83 5.12 -4.35
C ILE A 4 -1.13 5.21 -3.00
N ILE A 5 -1.75 4.62 -1.98
CA ILE A 5 -1.20 4.54 -0.63
C ILE A 5 -0.49 3.19 -0.48
N PHE A 6 0.79 3.24 -0.15
CA PHE A 6 1.60 2.05 0.11
C PHE A 6 1.86 1.91 1.60
N HIS A 7 1.77 0.69 2.10
CA HIS A 7 2.27 0.38 3.44
C HIS A 7 2.65 -1.10 3.54
N TYR A 8 3.57 -1.45 4.44
CA TYR A 8 4.09 -2.82 4.53
C TYR A 8 3.02 -3.86 4.90
N HIS A 9 2.21 -3.59 5.92
CA HIS A 9 1.09 -4.46 6.30
C HIS A 9 0.02 -3.66 7.07
N LEU A 10 -1.24 -4.01 6.91
CA LEU A 10 -2.38 -3.39 7.56
C LEU A 10 -2.96 -4.34 8.62
N ASN A 11 -2.14 -4.63 9.63
CA ASN A 11 -2.53 -5.38 10.83
C ASN A 11 -3.21 -4.43 11.83
N PRO A 12 -4.10 -4.91 12.72
CA PRO A 12 -4.75 -4.07 13.72
C PRO A 12 -3.74 -3.27 14.53
N GLY A 13 -3.89 -1.94 14.55
CA GLY A 13 -2.96 -1.06 15.24
C GLY A 13 -3.06 0.39 14.81
N GLY A 14 -2.24 1.25 15.42
CA GLY A 14 -2.26 2.69 15.18
C GLY A 14 -1.97 3.06 13.71
N VAL A 15 -1.00 2.40 13.09
CA VAL A 15 -0.60 2.69 11.70
C VAL A 15 -1.73 2.41 10.70
N THR A 16 -2.41 1.27 10.85
CA THR A 16 -3.57 0.93 10.02
C THR A 16 -4.68 1.96 10.18
N ARG A 17 -4.97 2.39 11.43
CA ARG A 17 -5.96 3.46 11.69
C ARG A 17 -5.60 4.78 11.01
N ILE A 18 -4.31 5.10 10.90
CA ILE A 18 -3.87 6.30 10.16
C ILE A 18 -4.17 6.16 8.66
N VAL A 19 -3.85 5.02 8.05
CA VAL A 19 -4.16 4.78 6.62
C VAL A 19 -5.66 4.80 6.36
N GLU A 20 -6.45 4.17 7.23
CA GLU A 20 -7.92 4.22 7.18
C GLU A 20 -8.46 5.64 7.30
N SER A 21 -7.91 6.43 8.21
CA SER A 21 -8.28 7.84 8.39
C SER A 21 -7.92 8.68 7.16
N GLN A 22 -6.77 8.42 6.52
CA GLN A 22 -6.39 9.07 5.27
C GLN A 22 -7.39 8.77 4.14
N VAL A 23 -7.79 7.50 4.02
CA VAL A 23 -8.81 7.08 3.05
C VAL A 23 -10.13 7.82 3.28
N LYS A 24 -10.63 7.86 4.52
CA LYS A 24 -11.88 8.55 4.86
C LYS A 24 -11.80 10.03 4.55
N ALA A 25 -10.74 10.71 5.00
CA ALA A 25 -10.54 12.13 4.77
C ALA A 25 -10.47 12.49 3.28
N LEU A 26 -9.74 11.70 2.47
CA LEU A 26 -9.67 11.89 1.03
C LEU A 26 -11.03 11.71 0.36
N ARG A 27 -11.80 10.70 0.78
CA ARG A 27 -13.13 10.42 0.23
C ARG A 27 -14.13 11.53 0.58
N GLU A 28 -14.10 12.02 1.81
CA GLU A 28 -14.94 13.13 2.28
C GLU A 28 -14.59 14.45 1.57
N THR A 29 -13.30 14.71 1.38
CA THR A 29 -12.83 15.95 0.73
C THR A 29 -13.15 15.98 -0.76
N ASN A 30 -12.95 14.86 -1.46
CA ASN A 30 -13.25 14.76 -2.88
C ASN A 30 -13.64 13.32 -3.26
N PRO A 31 -14.96 13.05 -3.39
CA PRO A 31 -15.47 11.73 -3.76
C PRO A 31 -14.98 11.21 -5.11
N GLN A 32 -14.49 12.09 -6.01
CA GLN A 32 -14.03 11.73 -7.35
C GLN A 32 -12.56 11.27 -7.37
N ILE A 33 -11.80 11.46 -6.28
CA ILE A 33 -10.42 10.94 -6.22
C ILE A 33 -10.48 9.41 -6.24
N GLN A 34 -9.73 8.81 -7.18
CA GLN A 34 -9.52 7.38 -7.18
C GLN A 34 -8.45 7.05 -6.14
N ILE A 35 -8.75 6.15 -5.21
CA ILE A 35 -7.83 5.74 -4.17
C ILE A 35 -7.55 4.25 -4.36
N LYS A 36 -6.26 3.91 -4.35
CA LYS A 36 -5.77 2.53 -4.30
C LYS A 36 -4.87 2.37 -3.08
N VAL A 37 -4.95 1.22 -2.43
CA VAL A 37 -4.06 0.83 -1.35
C VAL A 37 -3.32 -0.42 -1.79
N ILE A 38 -1.99 -0.41 -1.67
CA ILE A 38 -1.12 -1.55 -1.99
C ILE A 38 -0.33 -1.90 -0.73
N THR A 39 -0.44 -3.15 -0.28
CA THR A 39 0.12 -3.58 1.00
C THR A 39 0.62 -5.01 0.99
N GLY A 40 1.52 -5.36 1.92
CA GLY A 40 2.01 -6.72 2.12
C GLY A 40 1.13 -7.63 2.97
N GLY A 41 0.09 -7.07 3.56
CA GLY A 41 -0.92 -7.81 4.32
C GLY A 41 -2.07 -6.90 4.70
N CYS A 42 -3.27 -7.44 4.88
CA CYS A 42 -4.43 -6.70 5.35
C CYS A 42 -5.41 -7.67 6.01
N GLN A 43 -5.65 -7.51 7.31
CA GLN A 43 -6.59 -8.38 8.03
C GLN A 43 -8.04 -7.91 7.88
N ASP A 44 -8.26 -6.60 7.99
CA ASP A 44 -9.59 -5.99 7.83
C ASP A 44 -9.66 -5.17 6.54
N THR A 45 -10.52 -5.61 5.63
CA THR A 45 -10.74 -4.97 4.32
C THR A 45 -11.96 -4.06 4.28
N GLN A 46 -12.75 -4.02 5.36
CA GLN A 46 -14.08 -3.43 5.36
C GLN A 46 -14.02 -1.92 5.13
N VAL A 47 -13.05 -1.21 5.73
CA VAL A 47 -12.89 0.23 5.53
C VAL A 47 -12.61 0.57 4.07
N PHE A 48 -11.76 -0.19 3.39
CA PHE A 48 -11.41 0.03 1.98
C PHE A 48 -12.61 -0.25 1.08
N LYS A 49 -13.32 -1.36 1.31
CA LYS A 49 -14.54 -1.72 0.57
C LYS A 49 -15.63 -0.65 0.72
N ASN A 50 -15.93 -0.24 1.95
CA ASN A 50 -16.96 0.76 2.25
C ASN A 50 -16.67 2.13 1.62
N ASN A 51 -15.40 2.46 1.38
CA ASN A 51 -14.96 3.72 0.78
C ASN A 51 -14.63 3.61 -0.71
N ASN A 52 -15.02 2.51 -1.37
CA ASN A 52 -14.73 2.22 -2.78
C ASN A 52 -13.24 2.41 -3.12
N VAL A 53 -12.37 1.82 -2.30
CA VAL A 53 -10.92 1.84 -2.47
C VAL A 53 -10.45 0.50 -3.02
N ALA A 54 -9.70 0.54 -4.12
CA ALA A 54 -9.06 -0.66 -4.65
C ALA A 54 -7.96 -1.11 -3.70
N LEU A 55 -7.98 -2.36 -3.25
CA LEU A 55 -6.98 -2.94 -2.35
C LEU A 55 -6.21 -4.04 -3.07
N VAL A 56 -4.88 -3.89 -3.12
CA VAL A 56 -3.95 -4.89 -3.63
C VAL A 56 -3.12 -5.40 -2.46
N VAL A 57 -3.10 -6.71 -2.27
CA VAL A 57 -2.33 -7.35 -1.20
C VAL A 57 -1.32 -8.30 -1.82
N ASP A 58 -0.04 -8.01 -1.63
CA ASP A 58 1.06 -8.82 -2.14
C ASP A 58 2.14 -8.99 -1.05
N SER A 59 2.32 -10.21 -0.56
CA SER A 59 3.20 -10.52 0.56
C SER A 59 4.66 -10.13 0.35
N ALA A 60 5.12 -9.90 -0.89
CA ALA A 60 6.47 -9.41 -1.16
C ALA A 60 6.71 -8.00 -0.59
N LEU A 61 5.66 -7.21 -0.41
CA LEU A 61 5.71 -5.87 0.22
C LEU A 61 5.73 -5.91 1.75
N ASN A 62 5.56 -7.08 2.36
CA ASN A 62 5.57 -7.22 3.82
C ASN A 62 6.99 -7.01 4.36
N TYR A 63 7.16 -7.05 5.68
CA TYR A 63 8.48 -6.97 6.29
C TYR A 63 9.40 -8.07 5.77
N LEU A 64 10.65 -7.69 5.49
CA LEU A 64 11.65 -8.63 5.04
C LEU A 64 12.19 -9.41 6.25
N SER A 65 11.66 -10.61 6.47
CA SER A 65 12.10 -11.51 7.55
C SER A 65 13.15 -12.53 7.12
N ASN A 66 13.32 -12.74 5.81
CA ASN A 66 14.27 -13.68 5.21
C ASN A 66 14.97 -13.04 3.99
N THR A 67 16.27 -13.23 3.89
CA THR A 67 17.15 -12.71 2.84
C THR A 67 17.45 -13.69 1.71
N GLU A 68 16.80 -14.84 1.65
CA GLU A 68 16.87 -15.71 0.49
C GLU A 68 16.10 -15.12 -0.70
N GLY A 69 16.65 -15.27 -1.91
CA GLY A 69 15.98 -14.87 -3.17
C GLY A 69 15.68 -13.38 -3.28
N LEU A 70 16.55 -12.49 -2.78
CA LEU A 70 16.31 -11.03 -2.79
C LEU A 70 16.11 -10.46 -4.19
N PHE A 71 16.85 -10.95 -5.19
CA PHE A 71 16.70 -10.50 -6.57
C PHE A 71 15.32 -10.86 -7.13
N ASP A 72 14.86 -12.10 -6.92
CA ASP A 72 13.53 -12.54 -7.35
C ASP A 72 12.42 -11.76 -6.65
N LYS A 73 12.59 -11.49 -5.34
CA LYS A 73 11.66 -10.64 -4.57
C LYS A 73 11.63 -9.21 -5.11
N LEU A 74 12.79 -8.62 -5.40
CA LEU A 74 12.89 -7.29 -5.98
C LEU A 74 12.24 -7.22 -7.36
N GLU A 75 12.47 -8.23 -8.21
CA GLU A 75 11.86 -8.32 -9.53
C GLU A 75 10.33 -8.45 -9.44
N SER A 76 9.83 -9.29 -8.53
CA SER A 76 8.40 -9.45 -8.26
C SER A 76 7.76 -8.14 -7.82
N ILE A 77 8.35 -7.45 -6.83
CA ILE A 77 7.90 -6.13 -6.36
C ILE A 77 7.93 -5.11 -7.50
N THR A 78 9.01 -5.09 -8.29
CA THR A 78 9.15 -4.16 -9.42
C THR A 78 8.06 -4.40 -10.47
N THR A 79 7.74 -5.66 -10.74
CA THR A 79 6.70 -6.05 -11.69
C THR A 79 5.32 -5.62 -11.18
N LEU A 80 5.00 -5.94 -9.92
CA LEU A 80 3.77 -5.48 -9.26
C LEU A 80 3.63 -3.96 -9.36
N LEU A 81 4.66 -3.19 -9.00
CA LEU A 81 4.61 -1.74 -9.05
C LEU A 81 4.40 -1.21 -10.48
N LYS A 82 5.03 -1.82 -11.49
CA LYS A 82 4.85 -1.46 -12.90
C LYS A 82 3.43 -1.73 -13.41
N GLU A 83 2.78 -2.78 -12.93
CA GLU A 83 1.40 -3.13 -13.31
C GLU A 83 0.37 -2.22 -12.63
N GLU A 84 0.63 -1.87 -11.37
CA GLU A 84 -0.33 -1.17 -10.54
C GLU A 84 -0.29 0.36 -10.68
N VAL A 85 0.89 0.91 -10.98
CA VAL A 85 1.18 2.34 -11.10
C VAL A 85 1.12 2.80 -12.56
N LYS A 86 0.51 3.96 -12.79
CA LYS A 86 0.35 4.58 -14.11
C LYS A 86 0.93 6.00 -14.09
N PRO A 87 1.34 6.54 -15.26
CA PRO A 87 1.71 7.95 -15.37
C PRO A 87 0.61 8.87 -14.81
N GLY A 88 0.99 9.82 -13.97
CA GLY A 88 0.08 10.77 -13.32
C GLY A 88 -0.52 10.31 -11.99
N ASP A 89 -0.17 9.10 -11.51
CA ASP A 89 -0.49 8.70 -10.15
C ASP A 89 0.32 9.48 -9.11
N VAL A 90 -0.32 9.80 -8.00
CA VAL A 90 0.34 10.31 -6.80
C VAL A 90 0.66 9.13 -5.90
N LEU A 91 1.95 8.90 -5.64
CA LEU A 91 2.42 7.82 -4.78
C LEU A 91 2.64 8.34 -3.37
N HIS A 92 2.00 7.70 -2.39
CA HIS A 92 2.12 8.02 -0.97
C HIS A 92 2.57 6.79 -0.20
N PHE A 93 3.87 6.70 0.09
CA PHE A 93 4.43 5.61 0.89
C PHE A 93 4.40 5.96 2.37
N HIS A 94 3.50 5.31 3.12
CA HIS A 94 3.42 5.52 4.56
C HIS A 94 4.52 4.74 5.29
N ASN A 95 5.33 5.48 6.05
CA ASN A 95 6.43 4.95 6.87
C ASN A 95 7.52 4.21 6.09
N LEU A 96 7.81 4.64 4.85
CA LEU A 96 8.86 4.05 4.02
C LEU A 96 10.21 3.94 4.75
N ASN A 97 10.63 5.05 5.37
CA ASN A 97 11.94 5.20 5.99
C ASN A 97 12.18 4.36 7.26
N LEU A 98 11.23 3.50 7.67
CA LEU A 98 11.44 2.57 8.78
C LEU A 98 12.38 1.40 8.42
N GLY A 99 12.69 1.20 7.13
CA GLY A 99 13.63 0.17 6.67
C GLY A 99 13.18 -1.26 6.98
N LYS A 100 11.88 -1.50 7.12
CA LYS A 100 11.33 -2.83 7.47
C LYS A 100 11.34 -3.80 6.29
N ASN A 101 11.34 -3.27 5.07
CA ASN A 101 11.66 -4.01 3.86
C ASN A 101 12.55 -3.13 2.98
N PRO A 102 13.89 -3.34 3.03
CA PRO A 102 14.84 -2.56 2.25
C PRO A 102 14.66 -2.67 0.72
N LEU A 103 13.91 -3.66 0.23
CA LEU A 103 13.64 -3.81 -1.21
C LEU A 103 12.67 -2.75 -1.75
N VAL A 104 11.97 -2.04 -0.86
CA VAL A 104 11.02 -0.96 -1.22
C VAL A 104 11.39 0.38 -0.61
N THR A 105 12.55 0.50 0.04
CA THR A 105 13.02 1.75 0.68
C THR A 105 13.98 2.51 -0.24
#